data_AF-A0A0C3NQU0-F1
#
_entry.id   AF-A0A0C3NQU0-F1
#
_cell.length_a   1.000
_cell.length_b   1.000
_cell.length_c   1.000
_cell.angle_alpha   90.00
_cell.angle_beta   90.00
_cell.angle_gamma   90.00
#
_symmetry.space_group_name_H-M   'P 1'
#
loop_
_entity.id
_entity.type
_entity.pdbx_description
1 polymer ?
#
loop_
_entity_poly.entity_id
_entity_poly.type
_entity_poly.pdbx_seq_one_letter_code
_entity_poly.pdbx_strand_id
1 'polypeptide(L)'
;VVACKENWVITSPNMDFVKEPYIFEEEELCCCADGCLGVVDCFQWPQTHEKQYEYSICIPQKHSIPTLQIVWYDPTPSDFVVPTGSQFAVGTLQNALCTLMHLAQHEVMRLRQHPLLFRDLVMFVVQLQHKTLDIYALLEYIEYVYLLLLNPLSRPLQANSTWMGCFVRATKVCEALYFAGVPVWLVCSKEYIPPTMNIVCLV
;
A
#
# COMPACT_ATOMS: atom_id res chain seq x y z
N VAL A 1 17.44 -12.98 2.36
CA VAL A 1 16.45 -14.02 2.70
C VAL A 1 15.90 -14.69 1.44
N VAL A 2 15.44 -15.94 1.51
CA VAL A 2 14.84 -16.68 0.38
C VAL A 2 13.56 -17.39 0.83
N ALA A 3 12.52 -17.37 -0.01
CA ALA A 3 11.30 -18.17 0.16
C ALA A 3 10.87 -18.80 -1.17
N CYS A 4 10.17 -19.92 -1.09
CA CYS A 4 9.61 -20.62 -2.25
C CYS A 4 8.09 -20.71 -2.11
N LYS A 5 7.33 -20.22 -3.11
CA LYS A 5 5.87 -20.42 -3.20
C LYS A 5 5.59 -21.07 -4.56
N GLU A 6 5.07 -22.30 -4.55
CA GLU A 6 4.80 -23.09 -5.76
C GLU A 6 6.00 -23.15 -6.73
N ASN A 7 5.85 -22.56 -7.93
CA ASN A 7 6.87 -22.50 -8.99
C ASN A 7 7.75 -21.25 -8.91
N TRP A 8 7.59 -20.42 -7.89
CA TRP A 8 8.33 -19.17 -7.70
C TRP A 8 9.35 -19.27 -6.57
N VAL A 9 10.49 -18.62 -6.77
CA VAL A 9 11.50 -18.34 -5.75
C VAL A 9 11.57 -16.84 -5.58
N ILE A 10 11.49 -16.41 -4.33
CA ILE A 10 11.49 -15.00 -3.95
C ILE A 10 12.71 -14.76 -3.07
N THR A 11 13.52 -13.78 -3.45
CA THR A 11 14.70 -13.39 -2.69
C THR A 11 14.67 -11.91 -2.40
N SER A 12 15.24 -11.48 -1.27
CA SER A 12 15.46 -10.05 -1.03
C SER A 12 16.93 -9.78 -0.69
N PRO A 13 17.54 -8.77 -1.34
CA PRO A 13 18.91 -8.35 -1.06
C PRO A 13 19.03 -7.42 0.16
N ASN A 14 17.95 -6.77 0.59
CA ASN A 14 17.97 -5.78 1.68
C ASN A 14 16.92 -6.00 2.77
N MET A 15 16.10 -7.04 2.66
CA MET A 15 15.17 -7.45 3.71
C MET A 15 15.60 -8.79 4.32
N ASP A 16 15.35 -8.94 5.61
CA ASP A 16 15.55 -10.15 6.40
C ASP A 16 14.34 -11.10 6.37
N PHE A 17 13.21 -10.66 5.84
CA PHE A 17 11.99 -11.46 5.64
C PHE A 17 11.45 -11.38 4.20
N VAL A 18 10.63 -12.36 3.81
CA VAL A 18 9.82 -12.31 2.58
C VAL A 18 8.37 -12.07 2.96
N LYS A 19 7.75 -11.01 2.43
CA LYS A 19 6.31 -10.78 2.61
C LYS A 19 5.52 -11.83 1.84
N GLU A 20 4.35 -12.21 2.36
CA GLU A 20 3.45 -13.12 1.67
C GLU A 20 3.05 -12.51 0.32
N PRO A 21 3.36 -13.19 -0.80
CA PRO A 21 3.13 -12.64 -2.12
C PRO A 21 1.70 -12.95 -2.56
N TYR A 22 0.90 -11.89 -2.65
CA TYR A 22 -0.45 -11.94 -3.21
C TYR A 22 -0.49 -11.68 -4.73
N ILE A 23 0.65 -11.35 -5.31
CA ILE A 23 0.84 -11.01 -6.73
C ILE A 23 0.63 -12.19 -7.72
N PHE A 24 0.26 -13.37 -7.22
CA PHE A 24 0.06 -14.58 -8.03
C PHE A 24 -1.40 -15.03 -8.06
N GLU A 25 -2.28 -14.37 -7.31
CA GLU A 25 -3.68 -14.74 -7.17
C GLU A 25 -4.53 -13.80 -8.04
N GLU A 26 -5.37 -14.36 -8.91
CA GLU A 26 -6.41 -13.61 -9.62
C GLU A 26 -7.65 -13.56 -8.72
N GLU A 27 -7.91 -12.40 -8.11
CA GLU A 27 -9.12 -12.17 -7.32
C GLU A 27 -10.06 -11.17 -7.99
N GLU A 28 -11.36 -11.40 -7.84
CA GLU A 28 -12.37 -10.41 -8.24
C GLU A 28 -12.29 -9.19 -7.33
N LEU A 29 -12.26 -8.00 -7.93
CA LEU A 29 -12.27 -6.74 -7.20
C LEU A 29 -13.63 -6.55 -6.49
N CYS A 30 -13.69 -6.82 -5.19
CA CYS A 30 -14.88 -6.59 -4.38
C CYS A 30 -14.60 -5.63 -3.22
N CYS A 31 -15.52 -4.69 -2.98
CA CYS A 31 -15.46 -3.86 -1.78
C CYS A 31 -15.94 -4.70 -0.58
N CYS A 32 -15.04 -4.96 0.35
CA CYS A 32 -15.32 -5.64 1.60
C CYS A 32 -16.17 -4.76 2.53
N ALA A 33 -16.71 -5.36 3.60
CA ALA A 33 -17.58 -4.65 4.55
C ALA A 33 -16.85 -3.53 5.31
N ASP A 34 -15.52 -3.61 5.39
CA ASP A 34 -14.60 -2.59 5.92
C ASP A 34 -14.25 -1.50 4.89
N GLY A 35 -14.73 -1.64 3.64
CA GLY A 35 -14.47 -0.73 2.53
C GLY A 35 -13.17 -1.00 1.77
N CYS A 36 -12.32 -1.91 2.24
CA CYS A 36 -11.10 -2.28 1.56
C CYS A 36 -11.38 -3.14 0.32
N LEU A 37 -10.44 -3.17 -0.63
CA LEU A 37 -10.55 -3.95 -1.88
C LEU A 37 -9.94 -5.35 -1.75
N GLY A 38 -10.00 -5.93 -0.53
CA GLY A 38 -9.38 -7.21 -0.22
C GLY A 38 -7.88 -7.21 -0.52
N VAL A 39 -7.41 -8.30 -1.12
CA VAL A 39 -5.99 -8.52 -1.48
C VAL A 39 -5.51 -7.56 -2.58
N VAL A 40 -6.42 -7.08 -3.41
CA VAL A 40 -6.15 -6.14 -4.52
C VAL A 40 -5.89 -4.72 -4.02
N ASP A 41 -6.14 -4.45 -2.73
CA ASP A 41 -5.84 -3.17 -2.11
C ASP A 41 -4.31 -2.96 -2.04
N CYS A 42 -3.80 -2.14 -2.98
CA CYS A 42 -2.38 -1.83 -3.12
C CYS A 42 -1.77 -1.10 -1.91
N PHE A 43 -2.61 -0.64 -0.99
CA PHE A 43 -2.20 0.03 0.24
C PHE A 43 -1.97 -0.93 1.40
N GLN A 44 -2.33 -2.20 1.27
CA GLN A 44 -2.17 -3.18 2.36
C GLN A 44 -0.89 -4.01 2.22
N TRP A 45 -0.49 -4.30 0.97
CA TRP A 45 0.58 -5.25 0.67
C TRP A 45 1.48 -4.74 -0.46
N PRO A 46 2.78 -5.08 -0.47
CA PRO A 46 3.67 -4.70 -1.56
C PRO A 46 3.17 -5.26 -2.88
N GLN A 47 3.11 -4.40 -3.88
CA GLN A 47 2.63 -4.75 -5.21
C GLN A 47 3.78 -5.21 -6.11
N THR A 48 3.43 -5.80 -7.25
CA THR A 48 4.39 -5.96 -8.34
C THR A 48 4.77 -4.58 -8.86
N HIS A 49 6.07 -4.35 -9.06
CA HIS A 49 6.55 -3.10 -9.64
C HIS A 49 5.97 -2.91 -11.04
N GLU A 50 5.19 -1.85 -11.20
CA GLU A 50 4.61 -1.44 -12.46
C GLU A 50 5.07 -0.05 -12.86
N LYS A 51 5.45 0.11 -14.13
CA LYS A 51 6.02 1.37 -14.64
C LYS A 51 5.03 2.55 -14.57
N GLN A 52 3.73 2.27 -14.64
CA GLN A 52 2.70 3.30 -14.54
C GLN A 52 2.51 3.81 -13.09
N TYR A 53 2.98 3.04 -12.11
CA TYR A 53 2.78 3.28 -10.69
C TYR A 53 4.08 3.12 -9.91
N GLU A 54 5.20 3.60 -10.46
CA GLU A 54 6.54 3.46 -9.85
C GLU A 54 6.59 4.01 -8.42
N TYR A 55 5.80 5.03 -8.13
CA TYR A 55 5.72 5.65 -6.81
C TYR A 55 5.07 4.75 -5.74
N SER A 56 4.32 3.71 -6.12
CA SER A 56 3.64 2.80 -5.19
C SER A 56 4.60 2.10 -4.23
N ILE A 57 5.87 1.95 -4.61
CA ILE A 57 6.93 1.41 -3.76
C ILE A 57 7.13 2.21 -2.46
N CYS A 58 6.79 3.51 -2.48
CA CYS A 58 6.91 4.45 -1.37
C CYS A 58 5.64 4.55 -0.51
N ILE A 59 4.60 3.77 -0.79
CA ILE A 59 3.42 3.71 0.07
C ILE A 59 3.90 3.33 1.49
N PRO A 60 3.53 4.08 2.53
CA PRO A 60 3.99 3.78 3.88
C PRO A 60 3.33 2.51 4.40
N GLN A 61 4.06 1.75 5.21
CA GLN A 61 3.48 0.60 5.91
C GLN A 61 2.53 1.09 7.00
N LYS A 62 1.48 0.31 7.28
CA LYS A 62 0.56 0.59 8.39
C LYS A 62 1.37 0.80 9.68
N HIS A 63 1.06 1.87 10.39
CA HIS A 63 1.70 2.31 11.63
C HIS A 63 3.16 2.79 11.55
N SER A 64 3.78 2.83 10.38
CA SER A 64 5.17 3.31 10.25
C SER A 64 5.32 4.81 10.49
N ILE A 65 4.28 5.60 10.17
CA ILE A 65 4.28 7.06 10.31
C ILE A 65 3.18 7.48 11.30
N PRO A 66 3.53 7.99 12.49
CA PRO A 66 2.56 8.43 13.51
C PRO A 66 1.58 9.53 13.04
N THR A 67 1.99 10.40 12.13
CA THR A 67 1.13 11.47 11.60
C THR A 67 0.11 10.99 10.58
N LEU A 68 0.30 9.80 9.99
CA LEU A 68 -0.61 9.21 8.99
C LEU A 68 -1.52 8.14 9.58
N GLN A 69 -1.60 7.95 10.89
CA GLN A 69 -2.41 6.86 11.48
C GLN A 69 -3.87 6.86 11.03
N ILE A 70 -4.43 8.06 10.80
CA ILE A 70 -5.83 8.21 10.41
C ILE A 70 -6.13 7.64 9.01
N VAL A 71 -5.12 7.51 8.13
CA VAL A 71 -5.31 6.91 6.80
C VAL A 71 -5.51 5.38 6.84
N TRP A 72 -5.34 4.77 8.03
CA TRP A 72 -5.51 3.34 8.27
C TRP A 72 -6.67 3.04 9.24
N TYR A 73 -7.57 4.01 9.44
CA TYR A 73 -8.69 3.91 10.35
C TYR A 73 -9.87 3.21 9.68
N ASP A 74 -10.41 2.18 10.32
CA ASP A 74 -11.57 1.44 9.84
C ASP A 74 -12.86 2.06 10.44
N PRO A 75 -13.75 2.66 9.62
CA PRO A 75 -14.98 3.26 10.13
C PRO A 75 -15.90 2.22 10.78
N THR A 76 -16.41 2.56 11.95
CA THR A 76 -17.31 1.70 12.73
C THR A 76 -18.73 2.26 12.71
N PRO A 77 -19.77 1.44 12.99
CA PRO A 77 -21.13 1.95 13.13
C PRO A 77 -21.27 3.05 14.20
N SER A 78 -20.41 3.07 15.22
CA SER A 78 -20.36 4.15 16.22
C SER A 78 -19.91 5.50 15.66
N ASP A 79 -19.24 5.53 14.51
CA ASP A 79 -18.88 6.77 13.82
C ASP A 79 -20.07 7.35 13.04
N PHE A 80 -21.19 6.62 12.94
CA PHE A 80 -22.36 7.01 12.18
C PHE A 80 -23.53 7.40 13.09
N VAL A 81 -23.88 8.68 13.05
CA VAL A 81 -24.94 9.28 13.85
C VAL A 81 -26.19 9.45 12.99
N VAL A 82 -27.23 8.68 13.30
CA VAL A 82 -28.56 8.84 12.71
C VAL A 82 -29.33 9.91 13.50
N PRO A 83 -29.82 10.99 12.87
CA PRO A 83 -30.62 12.00 13.56
C PRO A 83 -31.89 11.41 14.19
N THR A 84 -32.19 11.84 15.42
CA THR A 84 -33.40 11.43 16.14
C THR A 84 -34.66 11.75 15.33
N GLY A 85 -35.49 10.74 15.06
CA GLY A 85 -36.73 10.88 14.28
C GLY A 85 -36.59 10.64 12.77
N SER A 86 -35.41 10.23 12.28
CA SER A 86 -35.26 9.80 10.89
C SER A 86 -36.05 8.52 10.60
N GLN A 87 -36.84 8.51 9.52
CA GLN A 87 -37.54 7.31 9.03
C GLN A 87 -36.63 6.37 8.24
N PHE A 88 -35.43 6.83 7.87
CA PHE A 88 -34.44 6.07 7.10
C PHE A 88 -33.16 5.90 7.92
N ALA A 89 -32.42 4.81 7.67
CA ALA A 89 -31.12 4.53 8.28
C ALA A 89 -30.00 5.38 7.64
N VAL A 90 -30.16 6.69 7.71
CA VAL A 90 -29.33 7.69 7.02
C VAL A 90 -28.84 8.70 8.05
N GLY A 91 -27.56 9.04 8.00
CA GLY A 91 -26.87 9.70 9.11
C GLY A 91 -25.65 10.50 8.68
N THR A 92 -24.98 11.09 9.66
CA THR A 92 -23.75 11.88 9.50
C THR A 92 -22.63 11.30 10.34
N LEU A 93 -21.41 11.78 10.12
CA LEU A 93 -20.18 11.17 10.64
C LEU A 93 -19.68 11.90 11.90
N GLN A 94 -19.28 11.14 12.92
CA GLN A 94 -18.87 11.66 14.22
C GLN A 94 -17.44 12.24 14.21
N ASN A 95 -17.19 13.24 15.05
CA ASN A 95 -16.07 14.19 14.98
C ASN A 95 -14.63 13.64 14.86
N ALA A 96 -14.33 12.38 15.19
CA ALA A 96 -12.95 11.88 15.13
C ALA A 96 -12.39 11.83 13.69
N LEU A 97 -13.25 11.53 12.72
CA LEU A 97 -12.92 11.53 11.30
C LEU A 97 -12.92 12.94 10.69
N CYS A 98 -13.40 13.98 11.41
CA CYS A 98 -13.32 15.38 10.95
C CYS A 98 -11.86 15.84 10.71
N THR A 99 -10.88 15.18 11.33
CA THR A 99 -9.45 15.47 11.14
C THR A 99 -8.96 15.04 9.74
N LEU A 100 -9.35 13.86 9.26
CA LEU A 100 -9.15 13.44 7.85
C LEU A 100 -9.83 14.42 6.90
N MET A 101 -11.05 14.81 7.26
CA MET A 101 -11.90 15.70 6.48
C MET A 101 -11.35 17.13 6.35
N HIS A 102 -10.54 17.61 7.30
CA HIS A 102 -9.93 18.95 7.20
C HIS A 102 -8.94 19.09 6.05
N LEU A 103 -8.38 17.98 5.54
CA LEU A 103 -7.53 17.96 4.34
C LEU A 103 -8.37 17.95 3.03
N ALA A 104 -9.64 17.52 3.09
CA ALA A 104 -10.53 17.39 1.94
C ALA A 104 -11.79 18.28 2.04
N GLN A 105 -11.63 19.51 2.56
CA GLN A 105 -12.71 20.43 2.94
C GLN A 105 -13.84 20.56 1.90
N HIS A 106 -13.52 20.49 0.60
CA HIS A 106 -14.49 20.61 -0.49
C HIS A 106 -15.36 19.35 -0.69
N GLU A 107 -14.78 18.14 -0.60
CA GLU A 107 -15.55 16.89 -0.71
C GLU A 107 -16.44 16.70 0.54
N VAL A 108 -15.96 17.15 1.69
CA VAL A 108 -16.62 17.09 3.00
C VAL A 108 -17.83 18.01 3.10
N MET A 109 -17.76 19.20 2.50
CA MET A 109 -18.92 20.09 2.44
C MET A 109 -20.09 19.47 1.67
N ARG A 110 -19.82 18.65 0.65
CA ARG A 110 -20.88 17.90 -0.06
C ARG A 110 -21.51 16.83 0.84
N LEU A 111 -20.72 16.17 1.69
CA LEU A 111 -21.19 15.12 2.61
C LEU A 111 -22.05 15.65 3.75
N ARG A 112 -21.72 16.82 4.30
CA ARG A 112 -22.54 17.44 5.36
C ARG A 112 -23.94 17.82 4.90
N GLN A 113 -24.16 17.94 3.59
CA GLN A 113 -25.42 18.40 3.01
C GLN A 113 -26.25 17.26 2.37
N HIS A 114 -25.70 16.05 2.23
CA HIS A 114 -26.37 14.92 1.59
C HIS A 114 -26.49 13.73 2.57
N PRO A 115 -27.71 13.28 2.87
CA PRO A 115 -27.93 12.08 3.66
C PRO A 115 -27.32 10.85 2.94
N LEU A 116 -26.42 10.11 3.60
CA LEU A 116 -25.76 8.91 3.04
C LEU A 116 -26.04 7.64 3.86
N LEU A 117 -26.07 6.49 3.18
CA LEU A 117 -26.04 5.20 3.85
C LEU A 117 -24.65 4.96 4.45
N PHE A 118 -24.57 4.16 5.52
CA PHE A 118 -23.29 3.83 6.16
C PHE A 118 -22.26 3.26 5.17
N ARG A 119 -22.68 2.40 4.25
CA ARG A 119 -21.81 1.85 3.19
C ARG A 119 -21.19 2.95 2.31
N ASP A 120 -21.98 3.95 1.92
CA ASP A 120 -21.50 5.00 1.02
C ASP A 120 -20.48 5.91 1.74
N LEU A 121 -20.62 6.06 3.05
CA LEU A 121 -19.66 6.74 3.91
C LEU A 121 -18.37 5.96 4.09
N VAL A 122 -18.44 4.63 4.30
CA VAL A 122 -17.26 3.76 4.36
C VAL A 122 -16.46 3.88 3.05
N MET A 123 -17.13 3.78 1.89
CA MET A 123 -16.49 3.94 0.59
C MET A 123 -15.84 5.32 0.41
N PHE A 124 -16.50 6.38 0.90
CA PHE A 124 -15.92 7.73 0.84
C PHE A 124 -14.64 7.83 1.68
N VAL A 125 -14.64 7.32 2.91
CA VAL A 125 -13.48 7.36 3.79
C VAL A 125 -12.31 6.62 3.13
N VAL A 126 -12.55 5.43 2.60
CA VAL A 126 -11.51 4.64 1.93
C VAL A 126 -10.94 5.37 0.71
N GLN A 127 -11.78 5.97 -0.13
CA GLN A 127 -11.30 6.78 -1.26
C GLN A 127 -10.40 7.94 -0.82
N LEU A 128 -10.75 8.61 0.28
CA LEU A 128 -9.95 9.69 0.83
C LEU A 128 -8.61 9.18 1.39
N GLN A 129 -8.63 8.04 2.10
CA GLN A 129 -7.44 7.39 2.62
C GLN A 129 -6.48 7.00 1.48
N HIS A 130 -6.99 6.32 0.45
CA HIS A 130 -6.24 5.91 -0.74
C HIS A 130 -5.62 7.12 -1.46
N LYS A 131 -6.41 8.18 -1.75
CA LYS A 131 -5.90 9.41 -2.36
C LYS A 131 -4.77 10.05 -1.53
N THR A 132 -4.91 10.03 -0.20
CA THR A 132 -3.89 10.61 0.69
C THR A 132 -2.59 9.81 0.64
N LEU A 133 -2.68 8.48 0.65
CA LEU A 133 -1.54 7.58 0.53
C LEU A 133 -0.86 7.70 -0.84
N ASP A 134 -1.63 7.78 -1.93
CA ASP A 134 -1.10 8.00 -3.28
C ASP A 134 -0.30 9.29 -3.38
N ILE A 135 -0.87 10.41 -2.90
CA ILE A 135 -0.20 11.71 -2.91
C ILE A 135 1.09 11.66 -2.09
N TYR A 136 1.04 11.06 -0.89
CA TYR A 136 2.21 10.92 -0.04
C TYR A 136 3.31 10.09 -0.71
N ALA A 137 2.96 8.93 -1.26
CA ALA A 137 3.89 8.04 -1.95
C ALA A 137 4.52 8.71 -3.18
N LEU A 138 3.74 9.48 -3.94
CA LEU A 138 4.23 10.25 -5.07
C LEU A 138 5.24 11.32 -4.66
N LEU A 139 4.98 12.05 -3.57
CA LEU A 139 5.90 13.06 -3.04
C LEU A 139 7.22 12.43 -2.59
N GLU A 140 7.16 11.34 -1.81
CA GLU A 140 8.33 10.58 -1.37
C GLU A 140 9.13 10.03 -2.56
N TYR A 141 8.44 9.50 -3.58
CA TYR A 141 9.08 9.00 -4.79
C TYR A 141 9.84 10.12 -5.51
N ILE A 142 9.22 11.27 -5.74
CA ILE A 142 9.86 12.39 -6.44
C ILE A 142 11.05 12.94 -5.65
N GLU A 143 10.89 13.09 -4.32
CA GLU A 143 11.90 13.69 -3.46
C GLU A 143 13.10 12.79 -3.22
N TYR A 144 12.88 11.49 -2.99
CA TYR A 144 13.94 10.57 -2.58
C TYR A 144 14.33 9.56 -3.65
N VAL A 145 13.37 8.87 -4.26
CA VAL A 145 13.69 7.70 -5.10
C VAL A 145 14.04 8.08 -6.53
N TYR A 146 13.24 8.95 -7.15
CA TYR A 146 13.41 9.35 -8.55
C TYR A 146 14.80 9.92 -8.83
N LEU A 147 15.31 10.76 -7.93
CA LEU A 147 16.66 11.33 -8.05
C LEU A 147 17.77 10.27 -7.97
N LEU A 148 17.59 9.25 -7.12
CA LEU A 148 18.54 8.14 -6.97
C LEU A 148 18.50 7.18 -8.16
N LEU A 149 17.34 7.00 -8.79
CA LEU A 149 17.22 6.21 -10.02
C LEU A 149 17.91 6.90 -11.20
N LEU A 150 17.86 8.24 -11.28
CA LEU A 150 18.58 9.02 -12.29
C LEU A 150 20.08 9.06 -12.04
N ASN A 151 20.51 9.13 -10.78
CA ASN A 151 21.91 9.22 -10.38
C ASN A 151 22.25 8.13 -9.35
N PRO A 152 22.50 6.89 -9.81
CA PRO A 152 22.75 5.76 -8.92
C PRO A 152 23.98 5.98 -8.04
N LEU A 153 23.84 5.64 -6.76
CA LEU A 153 24.94 5.69 -5.81
C LEU A 153 25.94 4.56 -6.05
N SER A 154 27.19 4.77 -5.65
CA SER A 154 28.22 3.72 -5.71
C SER A 154 28.05 2.64 -4.64
N ARG A 155 27.22 2.89 -3.63
CA ARG A 155 26.95 1.98 -2.51
C ARG A 155 25.45 1.96 -2.21
N PRO A 156 24.89 0.79 -1.85
CA PRO A 156 23.48 0.67 -1.58
C PRO A 156 23.09 1.36 -0.27
N LEU A 157 21.92 1.97 -0.24
CA LEU A 157 21.33 2.52 0.97
C LEU A 157 20.72 1.41 1.83
N GLN A 158 20.62 1.67 3.13
CA GLN A 158 19.84 0.82 4.03
C GLN A 158 18.37 0.83 3.60
N ALA A 159 17.71 -0.32 3.69
CA ALA A 159 16.29 -0.43 3.39
C ALA A 159 15.46 0.51 4.28
N ASN A 160 14.61 1.33 3.66
CA ASN A 160 13.67 2.16 4.38
C ASN A 160 12.52 1.29 4.91
N SER A 161 12.51 1.06 6.23
CA SER A 161 11.50 0.25 6.89
C SER A 161 10.10 0.88 6.90
N THR A 162 10.00 2.17 6.57
CA THR A 162 8.72 2.90 6.48
C THR A 162 7.98 2.54 5.20
N TRP A 163 8.68 2.35 4.09
CA TRP A 163 8.08 2.08 2.79
C TRP A 163 7.64 0.62 2.67
N MET A 164 6.57 0.40 1.90
CA MET A 164 6.02 -0.92 1.65
C MET A 164 6.93 -1.76 0.77
N GLY A 165 7.62 -1.12 -0.19
CA GLY A 165 8.46 -1.79 -1.16
C GLY A 165 7.67 -2.45 -2.29
N CYS A 166 8.33 -3.35 -3.02
CA CYS A 166 7.68 -4.07 -4.12
C CYS A 166 8.31 -5.41 -4.47
N PHE A 167 7.52 -6.23 -5.15
CA PHE A 167 8.00 -7.41 -5.86
C PHE A 167 8.44 -7.03 -7.28
N VAL A 168 9.58 -7.56 -7.73
CA VAL A 168 10.17 -7.23 -9.03
C VAL A 168 10.56 -8.51 -9.75
N ARG A 169 10.33 -8.58 -11.06
CA ARG A 169 10.79 -9.70 -11.90
C ARG A 169 12.09 -9.40 -12.66
N ALA A 170 12.35 -8.12 -12.97
CA ALA A 170 13.52 -7.69 -13.71
C ALA A 170 14.70 -7.38 -12.79
N THR A 171 15.80 -8.12 -12.91
CA THR A 171 17.00 -7.98 -12.06
C THR A 171 17.57 -6.56 -12.09
N LYS A 172 17.57 -5.88 -13.24
CA LYS A 172 18.05 -4.48 -13.36
C LYS A 172 17.24 -3.49 -12.52
N VAL A 173 15.92 -3.66 -12.50
CA VAL A 173 15.04 -2.82 -11.68
C VAL A 173 15.24 -3.13 -10.20
N CYS A 174 15.37 -4.42 -9.86
CA CYS A 174 15.66 -4.85 -8.49
C CYS A 174 16.97 -4.25 -7.96
N GLU A 175 18.03 -4.24 -8.77
CA GLU A 175 19.31 -3.64 -8.41
C GLU A 175 19.18 -2.12 -8.19
N ALA A 176 18.54 -1.40 -9.10
CA ALA A 176 18.35 0.04 -8.97
C ALA A 176 17.58 0.41 -7.68
N LEU A 177 16.50 -0.31 -7.38
CA LEU A 177 15.69 -0.12 -6.18
C LEU A 177 16.44 -0.50 -4.90
N TYR A 178 17.23 -1.59 -4.95
CA TYR A 178 18.12 -1.98 -3.85
C TYR A 178 19.12 -0.87 -3.53
N PHE A 179 19.75 -0.27 -4.55
CA PHE A 179 20.68 0.84 -4.34
C PHE A 179 19.99 2.10 -3.80
N ALA A 180 18.73 2.33 -4.19
CA ALA A 180 17.90 3.41 -3.68
C ALA A 180 17.36 3.16 -2.25
N GLY A 181 17.65 2.01 -1.62
CA GLY A 181 17.18 1.70 -0.27
C GLY A 181 15.70 1.33 -0.20
N VAL A 182 15.07 1.01 -1.33
CA VAL A 182 13.68 0.56 -1.38
C VAL A 182 13.62 -0.92 -0.98
N PRO A 183 12.75 -1.33 -0.03
CA PRO A 183 12.51 -2.74 0.24
C PRO A 183 12.08 -3.47 -1.04
N VAL A 184 12.85 -4.49 -1.44
CA VAL A 184 12.62 -5.14 -2.74
C VAL A 184 12.73 -6.65 -2.64
N TRP A 185 11.82 -7.34 -3.34
CA TRP A 185 11.79 -8.80 -3.44
C TRP A 185 11.85 -9.23 -4.91
N LEU A 186 12.94 -9.87 -5.32
CA LEU A 186 13.10 -10.42 -6.66
C LEU A 186 12.34 -11.75 -6.78
N VAL A 187 11.46 -11.83 -7.77
CA VAL A 187 10.62 -12.99 -8.07
C VAL A 187 11.13 -13.68 -9.34
N CYS A 188 11.56 -14.93 -9.19
CA CYS A 188 12.09 -15.77 -10.27
C CYS A 188 11.26 -17.06 -10.39
N SER A 189 10.98 -17.52 -11.61
CA SER A 189 10.45 -18.88 -11.79
C SER A 189 11.57 -19.89 -11.52
N LYS A 190 11.22 -20.99 -10.84
CA LYS A 190 12.12 -22.11 -10.56
C LYS A 190 12.74 -22.70 -11.83
N GLU A 191 12.04 -22.62 -12.95
CA GLU A 191 12.52 -23.13 -14.25
C GLU A 191 13.76 -22.39 -14.76
N TYR A 192 13.90 -21.10 -14.41
CA TYR A 192 15.05 -20.29 -14.80
C TYR A 192 16.21 -20.37 -13.81
N ILE A 193 16.05 -21.12 -12.72
CA ILE A 193 17.12 -21.31 -11.74
C ILE A 193 17.92 -22.55 -12.15
N PRO A 194 19.21 -22.40 -12.50
CA PRO A 194 20.02 -23.54 -12.83
C PRO A 194 20.04 -24.55 -11.66
N PRO A 195 19.95 -25.87 -11.91
CA PRO A 195 20.00 -26.87 -10.84
C PRO A 195 21.33 -26.87 -10.08
N THR A 196 22.36 -26.22 -10.62
CA THR A 196 23.67 -26.01 -10.00
C THR A 196 23.76 -24.76 -9.13
N MET A 197 22.72 -23.92 -9.09
CA MET A 197 22.70 -22.71 -8.28
C MET A 197 22.45 -23.07 -6.82
N ASN A 198 23.43 -22.78 -5.95
CA ASN A 198 23.31 -22.97 -4.51
C ASN A 198 22.35 -21.94 -3.93
N ILE A 199 21.07 -22.29 -3.81
CA ILE A 199 20.11 -21.51 -3.02
C ILE A 199 20.39 -21.82 -1.54
N VAL A 200 21.14 -20.94 -0.88
CA VAL A 200 21.35 -21.04 0.57
C VAL A 200 20.09 -20.52 1.26
N CYS A 201 19.15 -21.41 1.59
CA CYS A 201 18.05 -21.09 2.49
C CYS A 201 18.64 -20.91 3.90
N LEU A 202 18.73 -19.67 4.37
CA LEU A 202 18.96 -19.39 5.78
C LEU A 202 17.67 -19.77 6.52
N VAL A 203 17.70 -20.91 7.20
CA VAL A 203 16.64 -21.39 8.11
C VAL A 203 16.78 -20.67 9.45
#